data_AF-A0A958C3V3-F1
#
_entry.id   AF-A0A958C3V3-F1
#
_cell.length_a   1.000
_cell.length_b   1.000
_cell.length_c   1.000
_cell.angle_alpha   90.00
_cell.angle_beta   90.00
_cell.angle_gamma   90.00
#
_symmetry.space_group_name_H-M   'P 1'
#
loop_
_entity.id
_entity.type
_entity.pdbx_description
1 polymer ?
#
loop_
_entity_poly.entity_id
_entity_poly.type
_entity_poly.pdbx_seq_one_letter_code
_entity_poly.pdbx_strand_id
1 'polypeptide(L)' 'GNGGCNTYNSTYQVADGFRLLINPVSSTQVACDQAIMDQENAYFALLPQMTRFQATTESLTLTDTNGTVSMMFSTAR' A
#
# COMPACT_ATOMS: atom_id res chain seq x y z
N GLY A 1 5.33 -6.70 -4.03
CA GLY A 1 5.76 -6.56 -2.63
C GLY A 1 5.42 -7.83 -1.85
N ASN A 2 5.60 -7.77 -0.53
CA ASN A 2 5.16 -8.80 0.42
C ASN A 2 4.15 -8.14 1.38
N GLY A 3 2.99 -8.76 1.57
CA GLY A 3 1.90 -8.26 2.42
C GLY A 3 1.96 -8.74 3.87
N GLY A 4 2.99 -9.51 4.24
CA GLY A 4 3.15 -10.19 5.52
C GLY A 4 3.01 -11.70 5.39
N CYS A 5 2.00 -12.18 4.65
CA CYS A 5 1.79 -13.61 4.39
C CYS A 5 2.01 -13.94 2.91
N ASN A 6 1.39 -13.17 2.04
CA ASN A 6 1.36 -13.36 0.60
C ASN A 6 2.28 -12.37 -0.11
N THR A 7 2.84 -12.86 -1.22
CA THR A 7 3.44 -11.94 -2.19
C THR A 7 2.33 -11.32 -3.03
N TYR A 8 2.51 -10.05 -3.37
CA TYR A 8 1.52 -9.31 -4.15
C TYR A 8 2.15 -8.46 -5.24
N ASN A 9 1.37 -8.11 -6.24
CA ASN A 9 1.71 -7.16 -7.26
C ASN A 9 0.51 -6.26 -7.58
N SER A 10 0.81 -5.09 -8.13
CA SER A 10 -0.16 -4.17 -8.70
C SER A 10 0.59 -3.26 -9.68
N THR A 11 -0.17 -2.56 -10.52
CA THR A 11 0.34 -1.47 -11.35
C THR A 11 -0.08 -0.15 -10.73
N TYR A 12 0.77 0.87 -10.86
CA TYR A 12 0.49 2.21 -10.38
C TYR A 12 0.87 3.25 -11.43
N GLN A 13 0.25 4.42 -11.32
CA GLN A 13 0.54 5.58 -12.14
C GLN A 13 0.76 6.78 -11.24
N VAL A 14 1.71 7.63 -11.62
CA VAL A 14 1.98 8.91 -10.96
C VAL A 14 1.74 10.04 -11.95
N ALA A 15 1.00 11.05 -11.50
CA ALA A 15 0.75 12.28 -12.26
C ALA A 15 1.02 13.51 -11.39
N ASP A 16 1.33 14.64 -12.03
CA ASP A 16 1.53 15.94 -11.37
C ASP A 16 2.56 15.94 -10.23
N GLY A 17 3.47 14.95 -10.21
CA GLY A 17 4.53 14.80 -9.21
C GLY A 17 4.09 14.28 -7.83
N PHE A 18 2.78 14.16 -7.56
CA PHE A 18 2.28 13.71 -6.25
C PHE A 18 0.97 12.91 -6.31
N ARG A 19 0.23 12.92 -7.43
CA ARG A 19 -1.01 12.16 -7.56
C ARG A 19 -0.67 10.72 -7.87
N LEU A 20 -1.37 9.80 -7.21
CA LEU A 20 -1.17 8.37 -7.28
C LEU A 20 -2.47 7.71 -7.69
N LEU A 21 -2.38 6.75 -8.60
CA LEU A 21 -3.44 5.79 -8.86
C LEU A 21 -2.83 4.39 -8.75
N ILE A 22 -3.33 3.58 -7.83
CA ILE A 22 -2.94 2.18 -7.68
C ILE A 22 -4.10 1.31 -8.13
N ASN A 23 -3.83 0.40 -9.05
CA ASN A 23 -4.83 -0.59 -9.47
C ASN A 23 -5.05 -1.65 -8.38
N PRO A 24 -6.15 -2.42 -8.45
CA PRO A 24 -6.40 -3.52 -7.52
C PRO A 24 -5.19 -4.46 -7.40
N VAL A 25 -4.96 -4.91 -6.17
CA VAL A 25 -3.85 -5.80 -5.84
C VAL A 25 -4.18 -7.23 -6.27
N SER A 26 -3.21 -7.91 -6.88
CA SER A 26 -3.22 -9.35 -7.07
C SER A 26 -2.21 -9.99 -6.13
N SER A 27 -2.59 -11.06 -5.43
CA SER A 27 -1.74 -11.73 -4.45
C SER A 27 -1.79 -13.25 -4.60
N THR A 28 -0.80 -13.92 -4.00
CA THR A 28 -0.89 -15.36 -3.73
C THR A 28 -1.99 -15.65 -2.70
N GLN A 29 -2.34 -16.94 -2.53
CA GLN A 29 -3.36 -17.41 -1.58
C GLN A 29 -2.79 -18.48 -0.65
N VAL A 30 -1.70 -18.14 0.03
CA VAL A 30 -1.13 -18.95 1.11
C VAL A 30 -1.86 -18.63 2.40
N ALA A 31 -2.11 -19.65 3.21
CA ALA A 31 -2.67 -19.49 4.54
C ALA A 31 -1.55 -19.26 5.57
N CYS A 32 -1.70 -18.22 6.39
CA CYS A 32 -0.85 -17.94 7.55
C CYS A 32 -1.72 -17.74 8.79
N ASP A 33 -1.14 -17.23 9.88
CA ASP A 33 -1.90 -16.84 11.06
C ASP A 33 -2.95 -15.77 10.72
N GLN A 34 -4.15 -15.92 11.31
CA GLN A 34 -5.30 -15.06 11.01
C GLN A 34 -4.98 -13.57 11.21
N ALA A 35 -4.27 -13.21 12.27
CA ALA A 35 -3.91 -11.82 12.54
C ALA A 35 -3.04 -11.19 11.43
N ILE A 36 -2.15 -11.98 10.81
CA ILE A 36 -1.32 -11.51 9.70
C ILE A 36 -2.18 -11.34 8.45
N MET A 37 -3.06 -12.30 8.16
CA MET A 37 -3.96 -12.22 7.01
C MET A 37 -4.96 -11.06 7.14
N ASP A 38 -5.47 -10.77 8.33
CA ASP A 38 -6.38 -9.65 8.58
C ASP A 38 -5.68 -8.30 8.28
N GLN A 39 -4.44 -8.14 8.77
CA GLN A 39 -3.62 -6.97 8.48
C GLN A 39 -3.31 -6.85 6.98
N GLU A 40 -2.94 -7.96 6.33
CA GLU A 40 -2.65 -8.02 4.90
C GLU A 40 -3.87 -7.62 4.05
N ASN A 41 -5.04 -8.17 4.37
CA ASN A 41 -6.28 -7.86 3.68
C ASN A 41 -6.66 -6.38 3.84
N ALA A 42 -6.50 -5.82 5.04
CA ALA A 42 -6.72 -4.38 5.27
C ALA A 42 -5.75 -3.53 4.44
N TYR A 43 -4.48 -3.92 4.38
CA TYR A 43 -3.49 -3.25 3.55
C TYR A 43 -3.84 -3.29 2.05
N PHE A 44 -4.20 -4.46 1.51
CA PHE A 44 -4.59 -4.61 0.10
C PHE A 44 -5.88 -3.86 -0.24
N ALA A 45 -6.83 -3.78 0.68
CA ALA A 45 -8.07 -3.02 0.49
C ALA A 45 -7.82 -1.50 0.47
N LEU A 46 -6.86 -1.01 1.26
CA LEU A 46 -6.54 0.40 1.36
C LEU A 46 -5.64 0.90 0.22
N LEU A 47 -4.76 0.06 -0.34
CA LEU A 47 -3.80 0.47 -1.38
C LEU A 47 -4.46 1.20 -2.57
N PRO A 48 -5.54 0.68 -3.20
CA PRO A 48 -6.22 1.35 -4.31
C PRO A 48 -6.96 2.64 -3.93
N GLN A 49 -7.17 2.90 -2.63
CA GLN A 49 -7.85 4.10 -2.14
C GLN A 49 -6.89 5.29 -1.99
N MET A 50 -5.58 5.05 -2.05
CA MET A 50 -4.57 6.10 -1.94
C MET A 50 -4.53 6.91 -3.22
N THR A 51 -4.59 8.24 -3.09
CA THR A 51 -4.63 9.16 -4.24
C THR A 51 -3.44 10.10 -4.30
N ARG A 52 -2.66 10.16 -3.23
CA ARG A 52 -1.45 10.97 -3.16
C ARG A 52 -0.35 10.23 -2.43
N PHE A 53 0.88 10.56 -2.78
CA PHE A 53 2.05 10.13 -2.03
C PHE A 53 2.95 11.31 -1.72
N GLN A 54 3.70 11.17 -0.63
CA GLN A 54 4.85 12.00 -0.32
C GLN A 54 6.03 11.07 -0.02
N ALA A 55 7.07 11.17 -0.84
CA ALA A 55 8.29 10.41 -0.65
C ALA A 55 9.41 11.34 -0.17
N THR A 56 10.14 10.90 0.86
CA THR A 56 11.39 11.50 1.32
C THR A 56 12.52 10.46 1.20
N THR A 57 13.73 10.82 1.63
CA THR A 57 14.85 9.87 1.69
C THR A 57 14.64 8.75 2.71
N GLU A 58 13.78 8.95 3.71
CA GLU A 58 13.62 8.04 4.84
C GLU A 58 12.23 7.41 4.92
N SER A 59 11.25 8.01 4.24
CA SER A 59 9.85 7.62 4.40
C SER A 59 9.01 7.80 3.15
N LEU A 60 7.94 7.02 3.09
CA LEU A 60 6.86 7.14 2.13
C LEU A 60 5.54 7.24 2.88
N THR A 61 4.78 8.29 2.62
CA THR A 61 3.44 8.50 3.18
C THR A 61 2.42 8.45 2.06
N LEU A 62 1.33 7.71 2.26
CA LEU A 62 0.21 7.62 1.33
C LEU A 62 -1.04 8.25 1.96
N THR A 63 -1.75 9.03 1.16
CA THR A 63 -2.93 9.78 1.59
C THR A 63 -4.14 9.45 0.71
N ASP A 64 -5.28 9.27 1.34
CA ASP A 64 -6.56 9.01 0.67
C ASP A 64 -7.18 10.30 0.05
N THR A 65 -8.36 10.17 -0.55
CA THR A 65 -9.11 11.31 -1.11
C THR A 65 -9.57 12.33 -0.07
N ASN A 66 -9.72 11.93 1.19
CA ASN A 66 -10.16 12.78 2.30
C ASN A 66 -9.00 13.59 2.90
N GLY A 67 -7.77 13.35 2.46
CA GLY A 67 -6.58 13.96 3.05
C GLY A 67 -6.08 13.23 4.30
N THR A 68 -6.60 12.04 4.58
CA THR A 68 -6.18 11.22 5.72
C THR A 68 -4.93 10.41 5.35
N VAL A 69 -3.92 10.44 6.21
CA VAL A 69 -2.75 9.57 6.09
C VAL A 69 -3.13 8.17 6.58
N SER A 70 -3.27 7.22 5.66
CA SER A 70 -3.66 5.85 5.97
C SER A 70 -2.48 4.89 6.02
N MET A 71 -1.36 5.23 5.39
CA MET A 71 -0.15 4.41 5.40
C MET A 71 1.10 5.26 5.47
N MET A 72 2.05 4.80 6.29
CA MET A 72 3.39 5.36 6.39
C MET A 72 4.39 4.22 6.41
N PHE A 73 5.40 4.31 5.55
CA PHE A 73 6.50 3.38 5.44
C PHE A 73 7.79 4.10 5.75
N SER A 74 8.72 3.40 6.39
CA SER A 74 10.10 3.85 6.52
C SER A 74 10.99 3.00 5.63
N THR A 75 12.14 3.54 5.24
CA THR A 75 13.21 2.72 4.71
C THR A 75 13.61 1.71 5.79
N ALA A 76 13.75 0.44 5.41
CA ALA A 76 14.39 -0.54 6.27
C ALA A 76 15.86 -0.13 6.38
N ARG A 77 16.34 0.12 7.60
CA ARG A 77 17.78 0.19 7.87
C ARG A 77 18.39 -1.19 7.78
#